data_AF-A0A3A6E9X3-F1
#
_entry.id   AF-A0A3A6E9X3-F1
#
_cell.length_a   1.000
_cell.length_b   1.000
_cell.length_c   1.000
_cell.angle_alpha   90.00
_cell.angle_beta   90.00
_cell.angle_gamma   90.00
#
_symmetry.space_group_name_H-M   'P 1'
#
loop_
_entity.id
_entity.type
_entity.pdbx_description
1 polymer ?
#
loop_
_entity_poly.entity_id
_entity_poly.type
_entity_poly.pdbx_seq_one_letter_code
_entity_poly.pdbx_strand_id
1 'polypeptide(L)'
;MKHRFVRRVSALALAGCLLAGSSLPAFAAASTAKEEVIYANLTASGAVTGVYAVNSFSVQAGDTVADHGSYTAVRNMTTSDAVEQSGDTVTVHVTEDGKLYYEGTMDAATALPWVVKLTYTLDGAEISPDELGGKSGALSIRLQVSRNPDCTGSFFDDYALQVTMGLDTGLARNISAPGATVANVGSKKQLSYILLPGADSDVTVTADVTDFAMEAVSLNGVRLNLNLDLGDMDLTGMLEQLQSGSVQLDDGANALADGIAQVQAGIDTLNGNSGALTGGSARVRAALTQMQTALNGISASTDELNTLLDASTQIRDGIARLDEGAAQLEQQVSFEAYKAILKENGLDLDVVKDGNAKAIQQLQGMVWMMPQLKDVILLLQGSTANIDAMQTYLDTVNGGIAQLHEGSSTLNGSYGEFDAGVRQLAGVLTGMLGNLSVLTDGVNQLAAQYVQLDDGLNAYTDGVAQLKAGVAQLAEGALQLTGGTGELRSSVSGIDMGAQLDGLLNSLSGGGEVQSFTSAENTEVGAVQFALQTTAITAPAPAAQPEPAAVTLTFWQKLLKLFGLYKG
;
A
#
# COMPACT_ATOMS: atom_id res chain seq x y z
N MET A 1 -23.51 91.45 41.66
CA MET A 1 -24.33 90.48 42.41
C MET A 1 -23.86 89.08 42.05
N LYS A 2 -23.59 88.26 43.08
CA LYS A 2 -23.48 86.78 43.05
C LYS A 2 -22.95 86.20 41.72
N HIS A 3 -21.63 86.18 41.51
CA HIS A 3 -20.91 85.20 40.66
C HIS A 3 -19.40 85.50 40.46
N ARG A 4 -18.85 86.63 40.97
CA ARG A 4 -17.41 86.93 40.89
C ARG A 4 -16.61 86.82 42.20
N PHE A 5 -17.24 86.47 43.31
CA PHE A 5 -16.55 86.24 44.60
C PHE A 5 -16.22 84.75 44.84
N VAL A 6 -16.77 83.83 44.05
CA VAL A 6 -16.54 82.37 44.16
C VAL A 6 -15.31 81.90 43.35
N ARG A 7 -14.67 82.77 42.57
CA ARG A 7 -13.44 82.42 41.80
C ARG A 7 -12.13 82.97 42.39
N ARG A 8 -12.17 83.62 43.55
CA ARG A 8 -10.96 84.02 44.30
C ARG A 8 -10.81 83.33 45.66
N VAL A 9 -11.63 82.32 45.93
CA VAL A 9 -11.59 81.50 47.16
C VAL A 9 -11.00 80.10 46.90
N SER A 10 -10.71 79.73 45.65
CA SER A 10 -10.20 78.40 45.27
C SER A 10 -8.66 78.26 45.26
N ALA A 11 -7.90 79.31 45.60
CA ALA A 11 -6.42 79.28 45.52
C ALA A 11 -5.70 79.38 46.88
N LEU A 12 -6.43 79.63 47.98
CA LEU A 12 -5.84 79.82 49.32
C LEU A 12 -6.18 78.72 50.32
N ALA A 13 -7.00 77.72 49.94
CA ALA A 13 -7.33 76.56 50.78
C ALA A 13 -6.66 75.24 50.33
N LEU A 14 -5.98 75.21 49.18
CA LEU A 14 -5.26 74.02 48.68
C LEU A 14 -3.73 74.11 48.78
N ALA A 15 -3.18 75.26 49.20
CA ALA A 15 -1.75 75.46 49.40
C ALA A 15 -1.29 75.33 50.87
N GLY A 16 -2.21 74.99 51.79
CA GLY A 16 -1.95 74.88 53.23
C GLY A 16 -1.79 73.46 53.78
N CYS A 17 -1.95 72.42 52.95
CA CYS A 17 -1.79 71.01 53.37
C CYS A 17 -0.50 70.36 52.85
N LEU A 18 0.49 71.16 52.42
CA LEU A 18 1.80 70.71 51.94
C LEU A 18 2.96 71.08 52.89
N LEU A 19 2.65 71.34 54.16
CA LEU A 19 3.64 71.58 55.22
C LEU A 19 3.23 70.83 56.51
N ALA A 20 3.39 69.51 56.46
CA ALA A 20 3.59 68.68 57.65
C ALA A 20 4.62 67.61 57.29
N GLY A 21 5.85 68.07 57.04
CA GLY A 21 7.02 67.22 57.04
C GLY A 21 7.30 66.78 58.49
N SER A 22 6.98 65.53 58.80
CA SER A 22 7.65 64.79 59.85
C SER A 22 8.71 63.92 59.20
N SER A 23 9.95 64.32 59.45
CA SER A 23 11.19 63.59 59.20
C SER A 23 11.10 62.12 59.60
N LEU A 24 11.20 61.22 58.62
CA LEU A 24 11.86 59.95 58.80
C LEU A 24 13.22 60.07 58.10
N PRO A 25 14.35 59.76 58.76
CA PRO A 25 15.62 59.69 58.05
C PRO A 25 15.51 58.57 57.03
N ALA A 26 15.46 58.94 55.75
CA ALA A 26 15.78 58.02 54.67
C ALA A 26 17.29 57.77 54.78
N PHE A 27 17.67 56.69 55.44
CA PHE A 27 18.99 56.13 55.21
C PHE A 27 19.00 55.66 53.76
N ALA A 28 19.70 56.41 52.92
CA ALA A 28 20.10 55.93 51.61
C ALA A 28 21.09 54.79 51.86
N ALA A 29 20.57 53.56 51.97
CA ALA A 29 21.40 52.37 51.89
C ALA A 29 21.89 52.30 50.44
N ALA A 30 23.18 52.60 50.22
CA ALA A 30 23.86 52.20 49.01
C ALA A 30 23.96 50.67 49.04
N SER A 31 22.87 50.00 48.67
CA SER A 31 22.82 48.55 48.59
C SER A 31 23.67 48.12 47.39
N THR A 32 24.74 47.40 47.66
CA THR A 32 25.51 46.70 46.65
C THR A 32 24.83 45.36 46.37
N ALA A 33 24.90 44.89 45.14
CA ALA A 33 24.24 43.65 44.73
C ALA A 33 24.69 42.47 45.63
N LYS A 34 23.72 41.79 46.22
CA LYS A 34 23.89 40.61 47.07
C LYS A 34 24.43 39.44 46.25
N GLU A 35 25.47 38.77 46.74
CA GLU A 35 25.88 37.45 46.25
C GLU A 35 25.49 36.40 47.28
N GLU A 36 24.84 35.32 46.84
CA GLU A 36 24.25 34.30 47.70
C GLU A 36 24.77 32.91 47.29
N VAL A 37 25.30 32.16 48.25
CA VAL A 37 25.70 30.77 48.05
C VAL A 37 24.96 29.88 49.03
N ILE A 38 24.11 29.01 48.50
CA ILE A 38 23.35 28.05 49.28
C ILE A 38 24.13 26.76 49.40
N TYR A 39 24.59 26.45 50.60
CA TYR A 39 25.24 25.21 50.91
C TYR A 39 24.24 24.21 51.47
N ALA A 40 24.29 22.97 50.97
CA ALA A 40 23.53 21.88 51.55
C ALA A 40 24.39 20.64 51.75
N ASN A 41 24.34 20.09 52.96
CA ASN A 41 24.95 18.83 53.29
C ASN A 41 23.93 17.71 53.08
N LEU A 42 24.28 16.71 52.29
CA LEU A 42 23.46 15.55 51.99
C LEU A 42 24.08 14.30 52.60
N THR A 43 23.27 13.32 52.98
CA THR A 43 23.77 11.95 53.20
C THR A 43 24.32 11.39 51.89
N ALA A 44 25.08 10.29 51.97
CA ALA A 44 25.54 9.57 50.79
C ALA A 44 24.39 9.05 49.89
N SER A 45 23.16 8.93 50.40
CA SER A 45 21.95 8.61 49.62
C SER A 45 21.24 9.83 49.03
N GLY A 46 21.64 11.05 49.39
CA GLY A 46 21.07 12.31 48.89
C GLY A 46 20.06 12.98 49.82
N ALA A 47 19.84 12.49 51.04
CA ALA A 47 18.92 13.12 52.00
C ALA A 47 19.55 14.36 52.65
N VAL A 48 18.82 15.48 52.72
CA VAL A 48 19.32 16.74 53.29
C VAL A 48 19.51 16.60 54.80
N THR A 49 20.69 16.96 55.29
CA THR A 49 21.05 16.94 56.73
C THR A 49 21.28 18.32 57.31
N GLY A 50 21.54 19.33 56.47
CA GLY A 50 21.65 20.72 56.87
C GLY A 50 21.75 21.65 55.68
N VAL A 51 21.21 22.84 55.82
CA VAL A 51 21.22 23.89 54.79
C VAL A 51 21.65 25.20 55.45
N TYR A 52 22.52 25.94 54.78
CA TYR A 52 22.91 27.28 55.21
C TYR A 52 23.20 28.15 54.00
N ALA A 53 22.86 29.43 54.10
CA ALA A 53 23.18 30.43 53.10
C ALA A 53 24.40 31.23 53.57
N VAL A 54 25.38 31.41 52.69
CA VAL A 54 26.43 32.41 52.86
C VAL A 54 26.06 33.59 51.98
N ASN A 55 25.74 34.71 52.62
CA ASN A 55 25.39 35.94 51.93
C ASN A 55 26.57 36.89 52.00
N SER A 56 26.88 37.54 50.87
CA SER A 56 27.96 38.50 50.81
C SER A 56 27.56 39.82 50.16
N PHE A 57 28.09 40.89 50.72
CA PHE A 57 27.81 42.27 50.33
C PHE A 57 29.12 43.05 50.25
N SER A 58 29.23 43.95 49.28
CA SER A 58 30.33 44.92 49.24
C SER A 58 29.93 46.14 50.06
N VAL A 59 30.68 46.46 51.11
CA VAL A 59 30.24 47.42 52.13
C VAL A 59 31.32 48.44 52.45
N GLN A 60 30.89 49.63 52.89
CA GLN A 60 31.74 50.71 53.39
C GLN A 60 31.44 50.94 54.88
N ALA A 61 32.43 51.45 55.61
CA ALA A 61 32.28 51.80 57.02
C ALA A 61 31.16 52.82 57.20
N GLY A 62 30.16 52.49 58.03
CA GLY A 62 28.95 53.29 58.24
C GLY A 62 27.71 52.77 57.49
N ASP A 63 27.86 51.79 56.59
CA ASP A 63 26.73 51.14 55.94
C ASP A 63 25.90 50.32 56.92
N THR A 64 24.62 50.15 56.60
CA THR A 64 23.73 49.20 57.27
C THR A 64 23.19 48.26 56.22
N VAL A 65 23.59 46.99 56.31
CA VAL A 65 23.07 45.93 55.45
C VAL A 65 21.80 45.39 56.08
N ALA A 66 20.72 45.36 55.29
CA ALA A 66 19.48 44.69 55.64
C ALA A 66 19.24 43.57 54.61
N ASP A 67 19.21 42.33 55.08
CA ASP A 67 18.98 41.14 54.27
C ASP A 67 17.82 40.33 54.83
N HIS A 68 17.09 39.65 53.95
CA HIS A 68 15.91 38.89 54.33
C HIS A 68 16.14 37.39 54.11
N GLY A 69 15.83 36.57 55.11
CA GLY A 69 15.88 35.12 55.02
C GLY A 69 15.41 34.43 56.28
N SER A 70 14.79 33.27 56.12
CA SER A 70 14.31 32.48 57.25
C SER A 70 15.45 31.63 57.84
N TYR A 71 16.14 32.21 58.84
CA TYR A 71 17.29 31.59 59.49
C TYR A 71 16.96 31.19 60.94
N THR A 72 17.48 30.04 61.36
CA THR A 72 17.43 29.57 62.76
C THR A 72 18.58 30.14 63.59
N ALA A 73 19.69 30.49 62.95
CA ALA A 73 20.83 31.16 63.55
C ALA A 73 21.60 31.95 62.48
N VAL A 74 22.22 33.05 62.87
CA VAL A 74 23.09 33.86 62.00
C VAL A 74 24.45 34.08 62.64
N ARG A 75 25.50 34.12 61.81
CA ARG A 75 26.88 34.30 62.26
C ARG A 75 27.68 35.14 61.27
N ASN A 76 28.33 36.20 61.76
CA ASN A 76 29.32 36.95 60.99
C ASN A 76 30.55 36.07 60.73
N MET A 77 31.06 36.07 59.49
CA MET A 77 32.23 35.28 59.11
C MET A 77 33.49 36.13 58.88
N THR A 78 33.37 37.44 58.65
CA THR A 78 34.52 38.29 58.30
C THR A 78 34.87 39.35 59.32
N THR A 79 33.88 40.02 59.93
CA THR A 79 34.14 41.08 60.91
C THR A 79 33.71 40.65 62.30
N SER A 80 34.15 41.41 63.32
CA SER A 80 33.63 41.28 64.69
C SER A 80 32.34 42.06 64.93
N ASP A 81 31.76 42.65 63.88
CA ASP A 81 30.51 43.41 63.98
C ASP A 81 29.36 42.48 64.39
N ALA A 82 28.49 42.97 65.27
CA ALA A 82 27.32 42.24 65.70
C ALA A 82 26.35 42.07 64.52
N VAL A 83 25.88 40.84 64.32
CA VAL A 83 24.81 40.51 63.37
C VAL A 83 23.54 40.37 64.18
N GLU A 84 22.58 41.25 63.94
CA GLU A 84 21.30 41.24 64.61
C GLU A 84 20.27 40.56 63.72
N GLN A 85 19.47 39.66 64.31
CA GLN A 85 18.35 39.01 63.62
C GLN A 85 17.05 39.34 64.35
N SER A 86 16.07 39.84 63.60
CA SER A 86 14.71 40.09 64.09
C SER A 86 13.70 39.51 63.11
N GLY A 87 13.16 38.34 63.43
CA GLY A 87 12.33 37.57 62.49
C GLY A 87 13.15 37.11 61.28
N ASP A 88 12.64 37.39 60.08
CA ASP A 88 13.31 37.06 58.82
C ASP A 88 14.28 38.17 58.35
N THR A 89 14.46 39.26 59.11
CA THR A 89 15.38 40.34 58.74
C THR A 89 16.68 40.22 59.54
N VAL A 90 17.79 40.22 58.82
CA VAL A 90 19.16 40.27 59.33
C VAL A 90 19.71 41.67 59.10
N THR A 91 20.23 42.30 60.14
CA THR A 91 20.82 43.65 60.09
C THR A 91 22.25 43.63 60.59
N VAL A 92 23.16 44.22 59.81
CA VAL A 92 24.56 44.37 60.18
C VAL A 92 24.99 45.81 60.00
N HIS A 93 25.47 46.42 61.08
CA HIS A 93 26.09 47.75 61.05
C HIS A 93 27.59 47.58 60.80
N VAL A 94 28.05 48.03 59.64
CA VAL A 94 29.41 47.77 59.16
C VAL A 94 30.36 48.83 59.69
N THR A 95 31.46 48.41 60.32
CA THR A 95 32.47 49.33 60.88
C THR A 95 33.71 49.51 60.01
N GLU A 96 33.92 48.65 59.01
CA GLU A 96 35.10 48.63 58.14
C GLU A 96 34.72 48.48 56.65
N ASP A 97 35.50 49.08 55.76
CA ASP A 97 35.34 48.88 54.32
C ASP A 97 35.73 47.44 53.93
N GLY A 98 34.98 46.81 53.02
CA GLY A 98 35.37 45.50 52.49
C GLY A 98 34.19 44.66 52.01
N LYS A 99 34.32 43.33 52.16
CA LYS A 99 33.21 42.39 51.95
C LYS A 99 32.71 41.87 53.29
N LEU A 100 31.43 42.09 53.56
CA LEU A 100 30.72 41.44 54.65
C LEU A 100 30.31 40.05 54.17
N TYR A 101 30.63 39.02 54.93
CA TYR A 101 30.06 37.69 54.77
C TYR A 101 29.39 37.29 56.07
N TYR A 102 28.14 36.83 55.96
CA TYR A 102 27.46 36.22 57.08
C TYR A 102 26.83 34.91 56.64
N GLU A 103 26.80 33.97 57.58
CA GLU A 103 26.19 32.66 57.43
C GLU A 103 24.83 32.69 58.12
N GLY A 104 23.78 32.32 57.39
CA GLY A 104 22.46 32.07 57.93
C GLY A 104 22.16 30.58 57.88
N THR A 105 22.05 29.93 59.05
CA THR A 105 21.66 28.52 59.16
C THR A 105 20.16 28.40 58.94
N MET A 106 19.71 27.53 58.04
CA MET A 106 18.31 27.34 57.67
C MET A 106 17.75 26.04 58.29
N ASP A 107 16.43 25.86 58.25
CA ASP A 107 15.81 24.59 58.63
C ASP A 107 16.23 23.49 57.63
N ALA A 108 16.51 22.28 58.11
CA ALA A 108 16.89 21.16 57.24
C ALA A 108 15.75 20.72 56.30
N ALA A 109 14.49 21.09 56.59
CA ALA A 109 13.33 20.91 55.73
C ALA A 109 13.19 21.98 54.64
N THR A 110 14.13 22.94 54.55
CA THR A 110 14.15 23.94 53.47
C THR A 110 14.20 23.22 52.11
N ALA A 111 13.22 23.50 51.25
CA ALA A 111 13.09 22.85 49.96
C ALA A 111 14.14 23.39 48.97
N LEU A 112 15.17 22.59 48.68
CA LEU A 112 16.16 22.89 47.64
C LEU A 112 15.57 22.64 46.23
N PRO A 113 16.09 23.26 45.16
CA PRO A 113 15.50 23.14 43.81
C PRO A 113 15.51 21.72 43.22
N TRP A 114 16.46 20.89 43.66
CA TRP A 114 16.65 19.53 43.17
C TRP A 114 16.42 18.50 44.28
N VAL A 115 15.68 17.44 43.95
CA VAL A 115 15.67 16.19 44.72
C VAL A 115 16.79 15.32 44.18
N VAL A 116 17.81 15.10 45.00
CA VAL A 116 18.99 14.29 44.67
C VAL A 116 18.86 12.92 45.32
N LYS A 117 18.97 11.85 44.54
CA LYS A 117 18.91 10.47 45.03
C LYS A 117 20.07 9.65 44.47
N LEU A 118 20.90 9.12 45.37
CA LEU A 118 21.97 8.18 45.02
C LEU A 118 21.61 6.78 45.53
N THR A 119 21.61 5.82 44.61
CA THR A 119 21.36 4.40 44.92
C THR A 119 22.58 3.58 44.53
N TYR A 120 22.96 2.63 45.38
CA TYR A 120 24.17 1.82 45.22
C TYR A 120 23.78 0.34 45.12
N THR A 121 24.39 -0.37 44.19
CA THR A 121 24.28 -1.83 44.11
C THR A 121 25.66 -2.45 44.00
N LEU A 122 25.93 -3.50 44.78
CA LEU A 122 27.16 -4.29 44.70
C LEU A 122 26.80 -5.71 44.26
N ASP A 123 27.44 -6.19 43.20
CA ASP A 123 27.17 -7.49 42.58
C ASP A 123 25.68 -7.71 42.23
N GLY A 124 24.99 -6.62 41.87
CA GLY A 124 23.57 -6.60 41.51
C GLY A 124 22.58 -6.52 42.68
N ALA A 125 23.05 -6.54 43.93
CA ALA A 125 22.21 -6.35 45.11
C ALA A 125 22.30 -4.92 45.65
N GLU A 126 21.17 -4.31 46.01
CA GLU A 126 21.14 -2.98 46.64
C GLU A 126 21.84 -3.02 48.00
N ILE A 127 22.68 -2.02 48.27
CA ILE A 127 23.48 -1.92 49.49
C ILE A 127 23.40 -0.49 50.04
N SER A 128 23.31 -0.36 51.37
CA SER A 128 23.32 0.96 52.00
C SER A 128 24.72 1.60 51.94
N PRO A 129 24.83 2.94 51.86
CA PRO A 129 26.14 3.60 51.84
C PRO A 129 27.01 3.29 53.06
N ASP A 130 26.39 3.13 54.25
CA ASP A 130 27.07 2.83 55.51
C ASP A 130 27.72 1.44 55.52
N GLU A 131 27.17 0.49 54.75
CA GLU A 131 27.67 -0.89 54.62
C GLU A 131 28.61 -1.09 53.42
N LEU A 132 28.65 -0.11 52.51
CA LEU A 132 29.42 -0.17 51.27
C LEU A 132 30.92 0.09 51.48
N GLY A 133 31.27 0.90 52.47
CA GLY A 133 32.65 1.23 52.81
C GLY A 133 33.50 -0.02 53.05
N GLY A 134 34.59 -0.17 52.31
CA GLY A 134 35.53 -1.28 52.39
C GLY A 134 35.09 -2.59 51.73
N LYS A 135 33.96 -2.60 50.99
CA LYS A 135 33.52 -3.76 50.20
C LYS A 135 34.22 -3.83 48.85
N SER A 136 34.22 -5.03 48.26
CA SER A 136 34.81 -5.31 46.95
C SER A 136 33.80 -6.07 46.09
N GLY A 137 33.74 -5.77 44.79
CA GLY A 137 32.77 -6.37 43.86
C GLY A 137 32.46 -5.45 42.67
N ALA A 138 31.46 -5.81 41.87
CA ALA A 138 30.96 -4.98 40.78
C ALA A 138 29.98 -3.92 41.32
N LEU A 139 30.44 -2.68 41.41
CA LEU A 139 29.66 -1.54 41.93
C LEU A 139 28.92 -0.83 40.79
N SER A 140 27.67 -0.46 41.05
CA SER A 140 26.90 0.50 40.26
C SER A 140 26.33 1.59 41.16
N ILE A 141 26.54 2.84 40.77
CA ILE A 141 26.06 4.06 41.44
C ILE A 141 25.08 4.74 40.48
N ARG A 142 23.81 4.81 40.86
CA ARG A 142 22.77 5.50 40.09
C ARG A 142 22.45 6.82 40.76
N LEU A 143 22.66 7.92 40.04
CA LEU A 143 22.31 9.28 40.45
C LEU A 143 21.04 9.70 39.72
N GLN A 144 20.00 10.01 40.47
CA GLN A 144 18.75 10.56 39.97
C GLN A 144 18.59 11.97 40.52
N VAL A 145 18.32 12.92 39.64
CA VAL A 145 18.06 14.32 39.97
C VAL A 145 16.73 14.70 39.34
N SER A 146 15.81 15.25 40.12
CA SER A 146 14.48 15.65 39.64
C SER A 146 14.02 16.96 40.30
N ARG A 147 13.00 17.60 39.72
CA ARG A 147 12.41 18.81 40.31
C ARG A 147 11.91 18.56 41.72
N ASN A 148 12.25 19.44 42.65
CA ASN A 148 11.56 19.49 43.94
C ASN A 148 10.28 20.35 43.84
N PRO A 149 9.08 19.76 43.91
CA PRO A 149 7.83 20.51 43.80
C PRO A 149 7.58 21.46 44.97
N ASP A 150 8.26 21.26 46.10
CA ASP A 150 8.11 22.08 47.30
C ASP A 150 9.01 23.33 47.28
N CYS A 151 9.97 23.40 46.34
CA CYS A 151 10.83 24.57 46.17
C CYS A 151 10.08 25.67 45.41
N THR A 152 10.00 26.85 46.01
CA THR A 152 9.45 28.05 45.34
C THR A 152 10.51 28.73 44.48
N GLY A 153 10.13 29.25 43.31
CA GLY A 153 11.03 29.94 42.38
C GLY A 153 11.40 29.11 41.14
N SER A 154 12.14 29.72 40.21
CA SER A 154 12.53 29.12 38.92
C SER A 154 13.90 28.43 38.94
N PHE A 155 14.50 28.22 40.12
CA PHE A 155 15.88 27.75 40.23
C PHE A 155 16.15 26.42 39.50
N PHE A 156 15.22 25.46 39.51
CA PHE A 156 15.36 24.21 38.75
C PHE A 156 15.37 24.42 37.24
N ASP A 157 14.62 25.42 36.76
CA ASP A 157 14.45 25.75 35.34
C ASP A 157 15.57 26.66 34.81
N ASP A 158 16.25 27.39 35.71
CA ASP A 158 17.25 28.39 35.34
C ASP A 158 18.70 27.94 35.60
N TYR A 159 18.92 26.95 36.47
CA TYR A 159 20.25 26.54 36.92
C TYR A 159 20.63 25.16 36.40
N ALA A 160 21.83 25.06 35.83
CA ALA A 160 22.44 23.80 35.49
C ALA A 160 23.14 23.23 36.72
N LEU A 161 23.08 21.92 36.90
CA LEU A 161 23.71 21.24 38.01
C LEU A 161 24.96 20.50 37.52
N GLN A 162 26.14 20.96 37.95
CA GLN A 162 27.41 20.29 37.69
C GLN A 162 27.69 19.28 38.79
N VAL A 163 27.70 18.00 38.46
CA VAL A 163 27.96 16.92 39.42
C VAL A 163 29.34 16.35 39.22
N THR A 164 30.14 16.36 40.27
CA THR A 164 31.51 15.84 40.29
C THR A 164 31.63 14.67 41.25
N MET A 165 32.10 13.53 40.74
CA MET A 165 32.36 12.30 41.49
C MET A 165 33.82 11.87 41.32
N GLY A 166 34.50 11.50 42.40
CA GLY A 166 35.88 11.05 42.37
C GLY A 166 36.01 9.57 42.76
N LEU A 167 36.68 8.77 41.94
CA LEU A 167 36.99 7.37 42.20
C LEU A 167 38.51 7.15 42.21
N ASP A 168 39.06 6.55 43.26
CA ASP A 168 40.49 6.22 43.33
C ASP A 168 40.83 5.08 42.38
N THR A 169 41.79 5.27 41.49
CA THR A 169 42.16 4.28 40.46
C THR A 169 42.94 3.08 41.01
N GLY A 170 43.44 3.16 42.24
CA GLY A 170 43.99 2.03 42.99
C GLY A 170 42.90 1.11 43.53
N LEU A 171 41.73 1.67 43.87
CA LEU A 171 40.61 0.96 44.49
C LEU A 171 39.47 0.65 43.51
N ALA A 172 39.38 1.33 42.37
CA ALA A 172 38.34 1.14 41.36
C ALA A 172 38.94 0.97 39.95
N ARG A 173 38.46 -0.05 39.23
CA ARG A 173 38.86 -0.41 37.86
C ARG A 173 37.63 -0.53 36.96
N ASN A 174 37.84 -0.58 35.64
CA ASN A 174 36.76 -0.73 34.66
C ASN A 174 35.63 0.31 34.81
N ILE A 175 36.00 1.54 35.16
CA ILE A 175 35.05 2.63 35.38
C ILE A 175 34.38 3.00 34.06
N SER A 176 33.05 2.89 34.01
CA SER A 176 32.19 3.32 32.90
C SER A 176 31.18 4.35 33.42
N ALA A 177 31.12 5.49 32.75
CA ALA A 177 30.28 6.63 33.14
C ALA A 177 29.74 7.31 31.86
N PRO A 178 28.71 6.74 31.23
CA PRO A 178 28.13 7.28 30.00
C PRO A 178 27.62 8.71 30.23
N GLY A 179 28.02 9.64 29.35
CA GLY A 179 27.62 11.05 29.46
C GLY A 179 28.45 11.89 30.44
N ALA A 180 29.38 11.30 31.19
CA ALA A 180 30.32 12.04 32.00
C ALA A 180 31.49 12.56 31.15
N THR A 181 31.95 13.77 31.44
CA THR A 181 33.31 14.19 31.10
C THR A 181 34.26 13.56 32.12
N VAL A 182 35.20 12.74 31.65
CA VAL A 182 36.13 11.99 32.51
C VAL A 182 37.52 12.61 32.46
N ALA A 183 38.08 12.92 33.63
CA ALA A 183 39.43 13.46 33.78
C ALA A 183 40.25 12.64 34.81
N ASN A 184 41.57 12.64 34.68
CA ASN A 184 42.47 12.05 35.69
C ASN A 184 43.02 13.18 36.57
N VAL A 185 42.89 13.06 37.89
CA VAL A 185 43.39 14.01 38.89
C VAL A 185 44.20 13.25 39.93
N GLY A 186 45.53 13.30 39.80
CA GLY A 186 46.45 12.53 40.65
C GLY A 186 46.21 11.02 40.51
N SER A 187 45.92 10.34 41.63
CA SER A 187 45.56 8.91 41.66
C SER A 187 44.07 8.63 41.40
N LYS A 188 43.26 9.64 41.08
CA LYS A 188 41.80 9.52 40.97
C LYS A 188 41.31 9.75 39.54
N LYS A 189 40.19 9.12 39.20
CA LYS A 189 39.32 9.49 38.07
C LYS A 189 38.21 10.38 38.57
N GLN A 190 38.13 11.57 38.01
CA GLN A 190 37.05 12.52 38.23
C GLN A 190 36.03 12.38 37.10
N LEU A 191 34.77 12.19 37.46
CA LEU A 191 33.62 12.13 36.57
C LEU A 191 32.81 13.41 36.76
N SER A 192 32.65 14.19 35.70
CA SER A 192 31.85 15.44 35.73
C SER A 192 30.65 15.32 34.80
N TYR A 193 29.45 15.45 35.36
CA TYR A 193 28.20 15.58 34.62
C TYR A 193 27.74 17.03 34.63
N ILE A 194 27.15 17.49 33.51
CA ILE A 194 26.42 18.75 33.45
C ILE A 194 24.97 18.39 33.16
N LEU A 195 24.10 18.65 34.13
CA LEU A 195 22.67 18.41 34.06
C LEU A 195 22.03 19.73 33.62
N LEU A 196 21.35 19.74 32.48
CA LEU A 196 20.75 20.95 31.93
C LEU A 196 19.55 21.42 32.77
N PRO A 197 19.27 22.73 32.82
CA PRO A 197 18.12 23.26 33.54
C PRO A 197 16.79 22.68 33.01
N GLY A 198 15.79 22.57 33.89
CA GLY A 198 14.42 22.20 33.51
C GLY A 198 14.20 20.72 33.18
N ALA A 199 15.24 19.88 33.20
CA ALA A 199 15.16 18.47 32.85
C ALA A 199 15.53 17.55 34.03
N ASP A 200 14.70 16.54 34.27
CA ASP A 200 15.06 15.43 35.14
C ASP A 200 16.25 14.66 34.54
N SER A 201 17.02 13.99 35.39
CA SER A 201 18.22 13.27 34.97
C SER A 201 18.42 11.99 35.74
N ASP A 202 18.90 10.97 35.04
CA ASP A 202 19.16 9.64 35.57
C ASP A 202 20.44 9.10 34.93
N VAL A 203 21.53 9.06 35.69
CA VAL A 203 22.85 8.63 35.21
C VAL A 203 23.40 7.51 36.08
N THR A 204 24.14 6.59 35.47
CA THR A 204 24.70 5.43 36.14
C THR A 204 26.21 5.34 35.90
N VAL A 205 26.96 5.17 36.99
CA VAL A 205 28.40 4.92 36.99
C VAL A 205 28.64 3.50 37.45
N THR A 206 29.41 2.71 36.70
CA THR A 206 29.79 1.34 37.08
C THR A 206 31.30 1.21 37.23
N ALA A 207 31.76 0.42 38.19
CA ALA A 207 33.18 0.13 38.39
C ALA A 207 33.38 -1.20 39.14
N ASP A 208 34.50 -1.88 38.89
CA ASP A 208 34.96 -2.99 39.71
C ASP A 208 35.80 -2.43 40.86
N VAL A 209 35.35 -2.62 42.11
CA VAL A 209 35.93 -1.98 43.29
C VAL A 209 36.60 -2.99 44.23
N THR A 210 37.65 -2.55 44.92
CA THR A 210 38.35 -3.28 45.98
C THR A 210 38.52 -2.34 47.17
N ASP A 211 38.06 -2.74 48.36
CA ASP A 211 38.10 -1.90 49.57
C ASP A 211 37.51 -0.50 49.33
N PHE A 212 36.27 -0.45 48.83
CA PHE A 212 35.69 0.75 48.28
C PHE A 212 35.69 1.93 49.26
N ALA A 213 36.23 3.05 48.80
CA ALA A 213 36.12 4.34 49.44
C ALA A 213 35.87 5.41 48.37
N MET A 214 35.04 6.39 48.71
CA MET A 214 34.67 7.47 47.81
C MET A 214 34.57 8.78 48.60
N GLU A 215 35.14 9.84 48.04
CA GLU A 215 34.94 11.17 48.58
C GLU A 215 33.48 11.62 48.36
N ALA A 216 33.12 12.67 49.09
CA ALA A 216 31.86 13.35 48.90
C ALA A 216 31.61 13.72 47.43
N VAL A 217 30.41 13.44 46.92
CA VAL A 217 29.96 13.92 45.62
C VAL A 217 29.61 15.39 45.77
N SER A 218 30.15 16.24 44.89
CA SER A 218 29.85 17.67 44.84
C SER A 218 28.85 17.94 43.72
N LEU A 219 27.78 18.68 44.02
CA LEU A 219 26.78 19.13 43.07
C LEU A 219 26.71 20.66 43.13
N ASN A 220 27.15 21.33 42.07
CA ASN A 220 27.19 22.79 42.00
C ASN A 220 26.13 23.29 41.03
N GLY A 221 25.11 23.97 41.56
CA GLY A 221 24.06 24.62 40.78
C GLY A 221 24.52 26.01 40.37
N VAL A 222 24.76 26.21 39.09
CA VAL A 222 25.16 27.50 38.53
C VAL A 222 24.21 27.90 37.42
N ARG A 223 23.92 29.20 37.35
CA ARG A 223 23.08 29.73 36.28
C ARG A 223 23.81 29.57 34.96
N LEU A 224 23.18 28.86 34.02
CA LEU A 224 23.81 28.56 32.75
C LEU A 224 23.61 29.75 31.82
N ASN A 225 24.72 30.35 31.38
CA ASN A 225 24.70 31.38 30.35
C ASN A 225 25.57 30.89 29.19
N LEU A 226 24.93 30.21 28.23
CA LEU A 226 25.63 29.69 27.06
C LEU A 226 25.61 30.74 25.95
N ASN A 227 26.77 31.25 25.60
CA ASN A 227 26.94 32.01 24.37
C ASN A 227 26.99 31.02 23.19
N LEU A 228 25.82 30.59 22.72
CA LEU A 228 25.70 29.70 21.57
C LEU A 228 25.82 30.52 20.28
N ASP A 229 26.95 30.39 19.58
CA ASP A 229 27.10 30.84 18.20
C ASP A 229 26.43 29.82 17.28
N LEU A 230 25.11 29.95 17.14
CA LEU A 230 24.37 29.28 16.07
C LEU A 230 24.71 30.04 14.79
N GLY A 231 25.74 29.58 14.07
CA GLY A 231 26.05 30.10 12.74
C GLY A 231 24.83 30.07 11.81
N ASP A 232 24.99 30.65 10.61
CA ASP A 232 23.98 30.93 9.57
C ASP A 232 23.28 29.68 8.94
N MET A 233 22.92 28.68 9.75
CA MET A 233 22.13 27.53 9.34
C MET A 233 20.67 27.95 9.17
N ASP A 234 20.26 28.15 7.91
CA ASP A 234 18.89 28.46 7.50
C ASP A 234 17.95 27.25 7.64
N LEU A 235 17.71 26.83 8.88
CA LEU A 235 16.79 25.76 9.23
C LEU A 235 15.36 26.06 8.76
N THR A 236 14.99 27.35 8.75
CA THR A 236 13.70 27.84 8.26
C THR A 236 13.55 27.57 6.76
N GLY A 237 14.53 27.94 5.95
CA GLY A 237 14.51 27.69 4.50
C GLY A 237 14.50 26.20 4.14
N MET A 238 15.21 25.36 4.91
CA MET A 238 15.17 23.90 4.73
C MET A 238 13.78 23.33 5.01
N LEU A 239 13.08 23.84 6.02
CA LEU A 239 11.72 23.42 6.36
C LEU A 239 10.71 23.89 5.32
N GLU A 240 10.83 25.13 4.82
CA GLU A 240 10.01 25.63 3.71
C GLU A 240 10.17 24.77 2.45
N GLN A 241 11.40 24.37 2.14
CA GLN A 241 11.67 23.44 1.04
C GLN A 241 11.02 22.08 1.26
N LEU A 242 11.10 21.52 2.48
CA LEU A 242 10.45 20.26 2.82
C LEU A 242 8.92 20.36 2.69
N GLN A 243 8.33 21.45 3.17
CA GLN A 243 6.90 21.72 3.06
C GLN A 243 6.47 21.82 1.60
N SER A 244 7.19 22.61 0.80
CA SER A 244 6.94 22.74 -0.64
C SER A 244 7.06 21.39 -1.37
N GLY A 245 8.12 20.62 -1.06
CA GLY A 245 8.32 19.28 -1.61
C GLY A 245 7.19 18.31 -1.25
N SER A 246 6.67 18.38 -0.01
CA SER A 246 5.55 17.55 0.43
C SER A 246 4.24 17.89 -0.29
N VAL A 247 4.00 19.18 -0.59
CA VAL A 247 2.85 19.64 -1.38
C VAL A 247 2.96 19.12 -2.81
N GLN A 248 4.12 19.27 -3.45
CA GLN A 248 4.33 18.79 -4.82
C GLN A 248 4.17 17.27 -4.94
N LEU A 249 4.65 16.52 -3.94
CA LEU A 249 4.49 15.08 -3.91
C LEU A 249 3.02 14.66 -3.77
N ASP A 250 2.26 15.34 -2.90
CA ASP A 250 0.83 15.11 -2.71
C ASP A 250 0.03 15.45 -3.98
N ASP A 251 0.29 16.60 -4.60
CA ASP A 251 -0.35 17.00 -5.86
C ASP A 251 -0.04 16.01 -6.99
N GLY A 252 1.21 15.54 -7.07
CA GLY A 252 1.62 14.52 -8.04
C GLY A 252 0.94 13.16 -7.81
N ALA A 253 0.77 12.74 -6.56
CA ALA A 253 0.05 11.52 -6.21
C ALA A 253 -1.44 11.62 -6.59
N ASN A 254 -2.08 12.77 -6.35
CA ASN A 254 -3.47 13.01 -6.74
C ASN A 254 -3.63 12.99 -8.27
N ALA A 255 -2.73 13.63 -9.01
CA ALA A 255 -2.73 13.60 -10.47
C ALA A 255 -2.57 12.18 -11.04
N LEU A 256 -1.73 11.35 -10.39
CA LEU A 256 -1.59 9.94 -10.76
C LEU A 256 -2.89 9.16 -10.50
N ALA A 257 -3.53 9.35 -9.34
CA ALA A 257 -4.80 8.71 -9.01
C ALA A 257 -5.91 9.09 -10.02
N ASP A 258 -5.99 10.37 -10.39
CA ASP A 258 -6.92 10.85 -11.41
C ASP A 258 -6.64 10.22 -12.79
N GLY A 259 -5.37 10.13 -13.18
CA GLY A 259 -4.96 9.47 -14.43
C GLY A 259 -5.35 7.99 -14.45
N ILE A 260 -5.17 7.28 -13.34
CA ILE A 260 -5.57 5.87 -13.21
C ILE A 260 -7.10 5.73 -13.26
N ALA A 261 -7.85 6.64 -12.63
CA ALA A 261 -9.31 6.64 -12.71
C ALA A 261 -9.82 6.81 -14.16
N GLN A 262 -9.15 7.65 -14.96
CA GLN A 262 -9.47 7.79 -16.39
C GLN A 262 -9.20 6.49 -17.17
N VAL A 263 -8.06 5.83 -16.91
CA VAL A 263 -7.73 4.53 -17.52
C VAL A 263 -8.76 3.47 -17.12
N GLN A 264 -9.17 3.45 -15.85
CA GLN A 264 -10.19 2.53 -15.35
C GLN A 264 -11.54 2.72 -16.05
N ALA A 265 -11.98 3.96 -16.22
CA ALA A 265 -13.21 4.27 -16.97
C ALA A 265 -13.14 3.81 -18.45
N GLY A 266 -11.97 3.97 -19.09
CA GLY A 266 -11.73 3.48 -20.44
C GLY A 266 -11.81 1.95 -20.53
N ILE A 267 -11.21 1.24 -19.57
CA ILE A 267 -11.25 -0.22 -19.50
C ILE A 267 -12.64 -0.73 -19.16
N ASP A 268 -13.39 -0.04 -18.29
CA ASP A 268 -14.79 -0.39 -18.00
C ASP A 268 -15.66 -0.31 -19.25
N THR A 269 -15.44 0.71 -20.09
CA THR A 269 -16.11 0.84 -21.40
C THR A 269 -15.72 -0.31 -22.32
N LEU A 270 -14.42 -0.63 -22.41
CA LEU A 270 -13.92 -1.74 -23.25
C LEU A 270 -14.48 -3.10 -22.80
N ASN A 271 -14.50 -3.34 -21.49
CA ASN A 271 -15.05 -4.55 -20.89
C ASN A 271 -16.58 -4.63 -21.06
N GLY A 272 -17.28 -3.51 -20.98
CA GLY A 272 -18.72 -3.44 -21.28
C GLY A 272 -19.04 -3.83 -22.72
N ASN A 273 -18.23 -3.39 -23.69
CA ASN A 273 -18.38 -3.73 -25.10
C ASN A 273 -17.96 -5.17 -25.43
N SER A 274 -17.11 -5.77 -24.60
CA SER A 274 -16.60 -7.15 -24.78
C SER A 274 -17.72 -8.19 -24.80
N GLY A 275 -18.77 -8.03 -23.99
CA GLY A 275 -19.93 -8.93 -23.99
C GLY A 275 -20.76 -8.88 -25.28
N ALA A 276 -20.85 -7.71 -25.92
CA ALA A 276 -21.52 -7.59 -27.23
C ALA A 276 -20.72 -8.27 -28.34
N LEU A 277 -19.39 -8.22 -28.26
CA LEU A 277 -18.47 -8.84 -29.22
C LEU A 277 -18.54 -10.38 -29.16
N THR A 278 -18.40 -10.98 -27.97
CA THR A 278 -18.51 -12.44 -27.79
C THR A 278 -19.92 -12.94 -28.07
N GLY A 279 -20.95 -12.19 -27.64
CA GLY A 279 -22.34 -12.50 -27.97
C GLY A 279 -22.62 -12.43 -29.47
N GLY A 280 -22.01 -11.48 -30.19
CA GLY A 280 -22.07 -11.40 -31.65
C GLY A 280 -21.39 -12.59 -32.33
N SER A 281 -20.19 -12.96 -31.87
CA SER A 281 -19.45 -14.10 -32.42
C SER A 281 -20.18 -15.42 -32.22
N ALA A 282 -20.73 -15.66 -31.02
CA ALA A 282 -21.53 -16.85 -30.73
C ALA A 282 -22.74 -16.99 -31.67
N ARG A 283 -23.39 -15.90 -32.08
CA ARG A 283 -24.50 -15.91 -33.05
C ARG A 283 -24.03 -16.30 -34.44
N VAL A 284 -22.89 -15.78 -34.89
CA VAL A 284 -22.32 -16.14 -36.21
C VAL A 284 -21.90 -17.61 -36.22
N ARG A 285 -21.27 -18.09 -35.15
CA ARG A 285 -20.93 -19.51 -34.97
C ARG A 285 -22.18 -20.38 -35.07
N ALA A 286 -23.25 -20.04 -34.36
CA ALA A 286 -24.52 -20.76 -34.41
C ALA A 286 -25.11 -20.77 -35.83
N ALA A 287 -25.07 -19.64 -36.54
CA ALA A 287 -25.53 -19.56 -37.93
C ALA A 287 -24.69 -20.44 -38.87
N LEU A 288 -23.36 -20.46 -38.71
CA LEU A 288 -22.47 -21.33 -39.48
C LEU A 288 -22.77 -22.82 -39.23
N THR A 289 -23.01 -23.22 -37.98
CA THR A 289 -23.42 -24.59 -37.65
C THR A 289 -24.78 -24.96 -38.27
N GLN A 290 -25.74 -24.03 -38.29
CA GLN A 290 -27.03 -24.24 -38.96
C GLN A 290 -26.86 -24.41 -40.47
N MET A 291 -26.06 -23.56 -41.12
CA MET A 291 -25.76 -23.68 -42.55
C MET A 291 -25.05 -24.99 -42.88
N GLN A 292 -24.05 -25.38 -42.07
CA GLN A 292 -23.36 -26.65 -42.20
C GLN A 292 -24.32 -27.84 -42.12
N THR A 293 -25.24 -27.83 -41.14
CA THR A 293 -26.24 -28.89 -40.98
C THR A 293 -27.19 -28.95 -42.17
N ALA A 294 -27.66 -27.79 -42.66
CA ALA A 294 -28.55 -27.72 -43.81
C ALA A 294 -27.86 -28.23 -45.09
N LEU A 295 -26.61 -27.85 -45.33
CA LEU A 295 -25.85 -28.25 -46.52
C LEU A 295 -25.50 -29.73 -46.50
N ASN A 296 -25.04 -30.27 -45.37
CA ASN A 296 -24.75 -31.70 -45.22
C ASN A 296 -26.02 -32.57 -45.33
N GLY A 297 -27.21 -32.00 -45.08
CA GLY A 297 -28.49 -32.67 -45.23
C GLY A 297 -29.00 -32.78 -46.67
N ILE A 298 -28.42 -32.02 -47.63
CA ILE A 298 -28.80 -32.10 -49.04
C ILE A 298 -28.06 -33.27 -49.68
N SER A 299 -28.59 -34.46 -49.50
CA SER A 299 -28.20 -35.66 -50.25
C SER A 299 -29.18 -35.82 -51.43
N ALA A 300 -28.81 -35.34 -52.61
CA ALA A 300 -29.34 -35.95 -53.83
C ALA A 300 -28.28 -36.95 -54.29
N SER A 301 -28.64 -38.23 -54.32
CA SER A 301 -27.67 -39.26 -54.64
C SER A 301 -27.42 -39.28 -56.14
N THR A 302 -26.15 -39.24 -56.53
CA THR A 302 -25.73 -39.48 -57.93
C THR A 302 -26.27 -40.83 -58.45
N ASP A 303 -26.55 -41.76 -57.53
CA ASP A 303 -27.10 -43.09 -57.81
C ASP A 303 -28.51 -43.04 -58.40
N GLU A 304 -29.39 -42.15 -57.91
CA GLU A 304 -30.73 -41.96 -58.48
C GLU A 304 -30.67 -41.36 -59.90
N LEU A 305 -29.74 -40.44 -60.14
CA LEU A 305 -29.50 -39.87 -61.48
C LEU A 305 -28.96 -40.93 -62.45
N ASN A 306 -28.03 -41.76 -62.00
CA ASN A 306 -27.51 -42.88 -62.80
C ASN A 306 -28.61 -43.89 -63.12
N THR A 307 -29.46 -44.21 -62.14
CA THR A 307 -30.61 -45.11 -62.33
C THR A 307 -31.58 -44.57 -63.39
N LEU A 308 -31.86 -43.26 -63.39
CA LEU A 308 -32.70 -42.61 -64.38
C LEU A 308 -32.08 -42.67 -65.79
N LEU A 309 -30.78 -42.41 -65.91
CA LEU A 309 -30.04 -42.48 -67.18
C LEU A 309 -30.03 -43.89 -67.76
N ASP A 310 -29.82 -44.90 -66.91
CA ASP A 310 -29.83 -46.30 -67.32
C ASP A 310 -31.23 -46.73 -67.79
N ALA A 311 -32.28 -46.36 -67.05
CA ALA A 311 -33.66 -46.63 -67.43
C ALA A 311 -34.03 -45.97 -68.77
N SER A 312 -33.64 -44.70 -68.97
CA SER A 312 -33.87 -43.98 -70.23
C SER A 312 -33.18 -44.68 -71.41
N THR A 313 -31.93 -45.12 -71.21
CA THR A 313 -31.15 -45.86 -72.20
C THR A 313 -31.83 -47.18 -72.58
N GLN A 314 -32.29 -47.95 -71.59
CA GLN A 314 -32.98 -49.22 -71.83
C GLN A 314 -34.27 -49.06 -72.63
N ILE A 315 -35.05 -48.01 -72.36
CA ILE A 315 -36.29 -47.74 -73.13
C ILE A 315 -35.96 -47.38 -74.57
N ARG A 316 -34.98 -46.49 -74.79
CA ARG A 316 -34.53 -46.10 -76.13
C ARG A 316 -34.08 -47.33 -76.93
N ASP A 317 -33.25 -48.18 -76.32
CA ASP A 317 -32.74 -49.39 -76.98
C ASP A 317 -33.87 -50.39 -77.26
N GLY A 318 -34.89 -50.48 -76.39
CA GLY A 318 -36.09 -51.27 -76.62
C GLY A 318 -36.93 -50.78 -77.80
N ILE A 319 -37.09 -49.45 -77.94
CA ILE A 319 -37.80 -48.83 -79.06
C ILE A 319 -37.03 -49.04 -80.37
N ALA A 320 -35.70 -48.88 -80.37
CA ALA A 320 -34.88 -49.15 -81.55
C ALA A 320 -35.00 -50.61 -82.03
N ARG A 321 -35.04 -51.57 -81.10
CA ARG A 321 -35.26 -52.99 -81.44
C ARG A 321 -36.66 -53.26 -82.01
N LEU A 322 -37.68 -52.57 -81.51
CA LEU A 322 -39.04 -52.65 -82.06
C LEU A 322 -39.06 -52.12 -83.50
N ASP A 323 -38.38 -51.00 -83.73
CA ASP A 323 -38.29 -50.34 -85.04
C ASP A 323 -37.57 -51.21 -86.07
N GLU A 324 -36.39 -51.72 -85.73
CA GLU A 324 -35.66 -52.69 -86.56
C GLU A 324 -36.48 -53.95 -86.86
N GLY A 325 -37.20 -54.46 -85.85
CA GLY A 325 -38.07 -55.63 -86.00
C GLY A 325 -39.25 -55.37 -86.94
N ALA A 326 -39.88 -54.20 -86.85
CA ALA A 326 -40.98 -53.79 -87.73
C ALA A 326 -40.50 -53.62 -89.17
N ALA A 327 -39.34 -53.00 -89.38
CA ALA A 327 -38.70 -52.84 -90.69
C ALA A 327 -38.38 -54.20 -91.34
N GLN A 328 -37.85 -55.15 -90.56
CA GLN A 328 -37.56 -56.50 -91.04
C GLN A 328 -38.85 -57.24 -91.44
N LEU A 329 -39.90 -57.12 -90.62
CA LEU A 329 -41.19 -57.76 -90.91
C LEU A 329 -41.84 -57.18 -92.17
N GLU A 330 -41.74 -55.86 -92.38
CA GLU A 330 -42.24 -55.18 -93.58
C GLU A 330 -41.58 -55.73 -94.85
N GLN A 331 -40.27 -55.95 -94.82
CA GLN A 331 -39.52 -56.52 -95.96
C GLN A 331 -39.88 -57.99 -96.21
N GLN A 332 -40.11 -58.77 -95.15
CA GLN A 332 -40.33 -60.21 -95.25
C GLN A 332 -41.78 -60.61 -95.54
N VAL A 333 -42.76 -59.81 -95.11
CA VAL A 333 -44.19 -60.11 -95.25
C VAL A 333 -44.77 -59.29 -96.40
N SER A 334 -44.45 -59.67 -97.63
CA SER A 334 -45.01 -59.07 -98.85
C SER A 334 -45.54 -60.14 -99.80
N PHE A 335 -46.47 -59.76 -100.69
CA PHE A 335 -46.94 -60.68 -101.73
C PHE A 335 -45.80 -61.14 -102.64
N GLU A 336 -44.82 -60.27 -102.90
CA GLU A 336 -43.60 -60.62 -103.66
C GLU A 336 -42.73 -61.65 -102.94
N ALA A 337 -42.52 -61.50 -101.63
CA ALA A 337 -41.79 -62.49 -100.84
C ALA A 337 -42.52 -63.84 -100.81
N TYR A 338 -43.84 -63.84 -100.63
CA TYR A 338 -44.68 -65.04 -100.67
C TYR A 338 -44.63 -65.73 -102.04
N LYS A 339 -44.75 -64.95 -103.12
CA LYS A 339 -44.62 -65.41 -104.49
C LYS A 339 -43.24 -65.99 -104.78
N ALA A 340 -42.17 -65.37 -104.27
CA ALA A 340 -40.81 -65.88 -104.39
C ALA A 340 -40.65 -67.25 -103.70
N ILE A 341 -41.17 -67.40 -102.48
CA ILE A 341 -41.16 -68.67 -101.74
C ILE A 341 -41.91 -69.76 -102.51
N LEU A 342 -43.10 -69.48 -103.01
CA LEU A 342 -43.88 -70.46 -103.78
C LEU A 342 -43.19 -70.87 -105.08
N LYS A 343 -42.57 -69.91 -105.77
CA LYS A 343 -41.79 -70.16 -106.97
C LYS A 343 -40.59 -71.07 -106.68
N GLU A 344 -39.89 -70.85 -105.57
CA GLU A 344 -38.81 -71.74 -105.11
C GLU A 344 -39.33 -73.18 -104.84
N ASN A 345 -40.56 -73.30 -104.36
CA ASN A 345 -41.25 -74.58 -104.15
C ASN A 345 -41.92 -75.15 -105.41
N GLY A 346 -41.65 -74.59 -106.60
CA GLY A 346 -42.11 -75.11 -107.88
C GLY A 346 -43.49 -74.63 -108.34
N LEU A 347 -44.10 -73.66 -107.64
CA LEU A 347 -45.39 -73.08 -107.99
C LEU A 347 -45.25 -71.58 -108.33
N ASP A 348 -45.15 -71.26 -109.62
CA ASP A 348 -45.09 -69.87 -110.08
C ASP A 348 -46.51 -69.29 -110.25
N LEU A 349 -46.92 -68.39 -109.35
CA LEU A 349 -48.27 -67.82 -109.33
C LEU A 349 -48.61 -67.01 -110.59
N ASP A 350 -47.65 -66.37 -111.25
CA ASP A 350 -47.91 -65.64 -112.50
C ASP A 350 -48.23 -66.62 -113.63
N VAL A 351 -47.46 -67.71 -113.70
CA VAL A 351 -47.69 -68.80 -114.66
C VAL A 351 -49.03 -69.49 -114.41
N VAL A 352 -49.41 -69.69 -113.14
CA VAL A 352 -50.73 -70.24 -112.78
C VAL A 352 -51.85 -69.30 -113.20
N LYS A 353 -51.74 -67.99 -112.93
CA LYS A 353 -52.75 -67.00 -113.34
C LYS A 353 -52.89 -66.91 -114.86
N ASP A 354 -51.78 -66.81 -115.59
CA ASP A 354 -51.77 -66.76 -117.06
C ASP A 354 -52.29 -68.08 -117.68
N GLY A 355 -51.87 -69.21 -117.13
CA GLY A 355 -52.34 -70.54 -117.52
C GLY A 355 -53.84 -70.72 -117.31
N ASN A 356 -54.37 -70.33 -116.14
CA ASN A 356 -55.80 -70.33 -115.86
C ASN A 356 -56.56 -69.44 -116.86
N ALA A 357 -56.08 -68.23 -117.13
CA ALA A 357 -56.72 -67.31 -118.08
C ALA A 357 -56.82 -67.91 -119.49
N LYS A 358 -55.74 -68.51 -119.99
CA LYS A 358 -55.71 -69.22 -121.28
C LYS A 358 -56.64 -70.42 -121.30
N ALA A 359 -56.62 -71.26 -120.25
CA ALA A 359 -57.49 -72.42 -120.13
C ALA A 359 -58.97 -72.02 -120.09
N ILE A 360 -59.33 -70.97 -119.34
CA ILE A 360 -60.69 -70.41 -119.30
C ILE A 360 -61.12 -69.98 -120.71
N GLN A 361 -60.29 -69.23 -121.43
CA GLN A 361 -60.60 -68.76 -122.79
C GLN A 361 -60.85 -69.93 -123.76
N GLN A 362 -60.01 -70.96 -123.72
CA GLN A 362 -60.18 -72.16 -124.55
C GLN A 362 -61.46 -72.93 -124.18
N LEU A 363 -61.70 -73.15 -122.89
CA LEU A 363 -62.87 -73.89 -122.40
C LEU A 363 -64.17 -73.15 -122.71
N GLN A 364 -64.20 -71.82 -122.63
CA GLN A 364 -65.37 -71.00 -122.97
C GLN A 364 -65.88 -71.26 -124.40
N GLY A 365 -64.96 -71.44 -125.36
CA GLY A 365 -65.31 -71.80 -126.74
C GLY A 365 -65.97 -73.18 -126.89
N MET A 366 -65.76 -74.08 -125.92
CA MET A 366 -66.26 -75.45 -125.92
C MET A 366 -67.49 -75.67 -125.02
N VAL A 367 -67.89 -74.68 -124.21
CA VAL A 367 -69.01 -74.77 -123.26
C VAL A 367 -70.34 -75.14 -123.94
N TRP A 368 -70.56 -74.72 -125.18
CA TRP A 368 -71.79 -75.01 -125.92
C TRP A 368 -71.97 -76.52 -126.21
N MET A 369 -70.87 -77.28 -126.29
CA MET A 369 -70.90 -78.74 -126.53
C MET A 369 -70.91 -79.55 -125.23
N MET A 370 -70.26 -79.07 -124.16
CA MET A 370 -70.15 -79.76 -122.87
C MET A 370 -70.49 -78.80 -121.73
N PRO A 371 -71.75 -78.81 -121.25
CA PRO A 371 -72.18 -77.91 -120.18
C PRO A 371 -71.38 -78.04 -118.88
N GLN A 372 -70.82 -79.22 -118.60
CA GLN A 372 -70.02 -79.51 -117.39
C GLN A 372 -68.70 -78.72 -117.34
N LEU A 373 -68.22 -78.17 -118.46
CA LEU A 373 -67.02 -77.32 -118.49
C LEU A 373 -67.20 -76.00 -117.74
N LYS A 374 -68.45 -75.59 -117.46
CA LYS A 374 -68.75 -74.42 -116.64
C LYS A 374 -68.20 -74.55 -115.21
N ASP A 375 -68.26 -75.74 -114.61
CA ASP A 375 -67.77 -75.97 -113.25
C ASP A 375 -66.24 -75.91 -113.19
N VAL A 376 -65.56 -76.40 -114.24
CA VAL A 376 -64.09 -76.31 -114.37
C VAL A 376 -63.66 -74.86 -114.58
N ILE A 377 -64.37 -74.10 -115.44
CA ILE A 377 -64.14 -72.66 -115.61
C ILE A 377 -64.31 -71.94 -114.27
N LEU A 378 -65.37 -72.25 -113.51
CA LEU A 378 -65.62 -71.64 -112.20
C LEU A 378 -64.51 -71.98 -111.19
N LEU A 379 -63.99 -73.21 -111.20
CA LEU A 379 -62.86 -73.62 -110.35
C LEU A 379 -61.57 -72.85 -110.70
N LEU A 380 -61.27 -72.69 -112.00
CA LEU A 380 -60.10 -71.93 -112.46
C LEU A 380 -60.24 -70.43 -112.14
N GLN A 381 -61.46 -69.88 -112.29
CA GLN A 381 -61.78 -68.52 -111.87
C GLN A 381 -61.63 -68.36 -110.35
N GLY A 382 -62.11 -69.32 -109.56
CA GLY A 382 -61.94 -69.34 -108.10
C GLY A 382 -60.47 -69.45 -107.68
N SER A 383 -59.66 -70.22 -108.40
CA SER A 383 -58.21 -70.32 -108.18
C SER A 383 -57.51 -68.97 -108.40
N THR A 384 -57.79 -68.30 -109.52
CA THR A 384 -57.27 -66.95 -109.78
C THR A 384 -57.76 -65.93 -108.75
N ALA A 385 -59.05 -65.96 -108.40
CA ALA A 385 -59.62 -65.08 -107.37
C ALA A 385 -59.03 -65.31 -105.97
N ASN A 386 -58.67 -66.55 -105.63
CA ASN A 386 -57.98 -66.85 -104.38
C ASN A 386 -56.55 -66.28 -104.35
N ILE A 387 -55.84 -66.30 -105.49
CA ILE A 387 -54.53 -65.65 -105.59
C ILE A 387 -54.67 -64.13 -105.44
N ASP A 388 -55.67 -63.52 -106.08
CA ASP A 388 -55.96 -62.08 -105.93
C ASP A 388 -56.38 -61.71 -104.50
N ALA A 389 -57.18 -62.54 -103.84
CA ALA A 389 -57.58 -62.36 -102.45
C ALA A 389 -56.38 -62.49 -101.50
N MET A 390 -55.47 -63.44 -101.76
CA MET A 390 -54.24 -63.60 -100.99
C MET A 390 -53.30 -62.40 -101.18
N GLN A 391 -53.20 -61.89 -102.41
CA GLN A 391 -52.47 -60.65 -102.69
C GLN A 391 -53.07 -59.50 -101.87
N THR A 392 -54.37 -59.27 -101.96
CA THR A 392 -55.06 -58.21 -101.20
C THR A 392 -54.85 -58.37 -99.68
N TYR A 393 -54.91 -59.60 -99.17
CA TYR A 393 -54.66 -59.90 -97.76
C TYR A 393 -53.23 -59.57 -97.35
N LEU A 394 -52.24 -60.05 -98.11
CA LEU A 394 -50.82 -59.78 -97.83
C LEU A 394 -50.47 -58.31 -98.00
N ASP A 395 -51.05 -57.61 -98.97
CA ASP A 395 -50.88 -56.16 -99.15
C ASP A 395 -51.49 -55.39 -97.97
N THR A 396 -52.65 -55.83 -97.45
CA THR A 396 -53.27 -55.24 -96.26
C THR A 396 -52.42 -55.46 -95.01
N VAL A 397 -51.92 -56.69 -94.81
CA VAL A 397 -51.03 -57.02 -93.68
C VAL A 397 -49.72 -56.23 -93.80
N ASN A 398 -49.11 -56.18 -94.98
CA ASN A 398 -47.91 -55.40 -95.25
C ASN A 398 -48.14 -53.92 -94.97
N GLY A 399 -49.27 -53.35 -95.42
CA GLY A 399 -49.64 -51.96 -95.12
C GLY A 399 -49.80 -51.69 -93.61
N GLY A 400 -50.37 -52.64 -92.85
CA GLY A 400 -50.43 -52.56 -91.39
C GLY A 400 -49.05 -52.63 -90.72
N ILE A 401 -48.14 -53.45 -91.25
CA ILE A 401 -46.75 -53.53 -90.77
C ILE A 401 -45.97 -52.25 -91.12
N ALA A 402 -46.19 -51.68 -92.32
CA ALA A 402 -45.59 -50.41 -92.73
C ALA A 402 -46.04 -49.27 -91.81
N GLN A 403 -47.32 -49.22 -91.41
CA GLN A 403 -47.81 -48.27 -90.40
C GLN A 403 -47.17 -48.50 -89.02
N LEU A 404 -46.98 -49.76 -88.61
CA LEU A 404 -46.28 -50.09 -87.37
C LEU A 404 -44.83 -49.61 -87.41
N HIS A 405 -44.13 -49.83 -88.52
CA HIS A 405 -42.75 -49.39 -88.73
C HIS A 405 -42.64 -47.86 -88.78
N GLU A 406 -43.53 -47.16 -89.49
CA GLU A 406 -43.57 -45.69 -89.49
C GLU A 406 -43.82 -45.15 -88.07
N GLY A 407 -44.74 -45.77 -87.33
CA GLY A 407 -45.05 -45.43 -85.95
C GLY A 407 -43.88 -45.69 -84.98
N SER A 408 -43.19 -46.84 -85.10
CA SER A 408 -42.01 -47.16 -84.30
C SER A 408 -40.85 -46.24 -84.62
N SER A 409 -40.65 -45.88 -85.89
CA SER A 409 -39.60 -44.99 -86.35
C SER A 409 -39.82 -43.57 -85.84
N THR A 410 -41.07 -43.10 -85.90
CA THR A 410 -41.48 -41.82 -85.28
C THR A 410 -41.25 -41.84 -83.77
N LEU A 411 -41.67 -42.91 -83.08
CA LEU A 411 -41.46 -43.07 -81.64
C LEU A 411 -39.96 -43.13 -81.29
N ASN A 412 -39.14 -43.78 -82.10
CA ASN A 412 -37.68 -43.86 -81.94
C ASN A 412 -37.06 -42.47 -82.02
N GLY A 413 -37.46 -41.67 -83.02
CA GLY A 413 -37.03 -40.27 -83.14
C GLY A 413 -37.45 -39.41 -81.95
N SER A 414 -38.75 -39.40 -81.61
CA SER A 414 -39.27 -38.60 -80.48
C SER A 414 -38.69 -39.03 -79.13
N TYR A 415 -38.48 -40.34 -78.91
CA TYR A 415 -37.86 -40.82 -77.69
C TYR A 415 -36.37 -40.51 -77.64
N GLY A 416 -35.69 -40.45 -78.80
CA GLY A 416 -34.31 -39.95 -78.89
C GLY A 416 -34.18 -38.51 -78.40
N GLU A 417 -35.11 -37.62 -78.76
CA GLU A 417 -35.16 -36.25 -78.23
C GLU A 417 -35.42 -36.22 -76.72
N PHE A 418 -36.32 -37.08 -76.23
CA PHE A 418 -36.60 -37.22 -74.80
C PHE A 418 -35.37 -37.71 -74.01
N ASP A 419 -34.68 -38.76 -74.47
CA ASP A 419 -33.44 -39.28 -73.85
C ASP A 419 -32.35 -38.20 -73.82
N ALA A 420 -32.20 -37.42 -74.90
CA ALA A 420 -31.29 -36.29 -74.94
C ALA A 420 -31.65 -35.23 -73.88
N GLY A 421 -32.93 -34.94 -73.70
CA GLY A 421 -33.43 -34.05 -72.64
C GLY A 421 -33.15 -34.58 -71.22
N VAL A 422 -33.37 -35.88 -70.98
CA VAL A 422 -33.05 -36.54 -69.70
C VAL A 422 -31.56 -36.47 -69.40
N ARG A 423 -30.70 -36.72 -70.40
CA ARG A 423 -29.24 -36.61 -70.28
C ARG A 423 -28.79 -35.18 -69.99
N GLN A 424 -29.39 -34.19 -70.65
CA GLN A 424 -29.11 -32.78 -70.38
C GLN A 424 -29.48 -32.40 -68.94
N LEU A 425 -30.67 -32.80 -68.48
CA LEU A 425 -31.11 -32.55 -67.10
C LEU A 425 -30.17 -33.21 -66.08
N ALA A 426 -29.80 -34.48 -66.31
CA ALA A 426 -28.86 -35.19 -65.43
C ALA A 426 -27.48 -34.50 -65.38
N GLY A 427 -26.99 -33.99 -66.51
CA GLY A 427 -25.75 -33.21 -66.56
C GLY A 427 -25.82 -31.92 -65.75
N VAL A 428 -26.92 -31.17 -65.86
CA VAL A 428 -27.15 -29.95 -65.06
C VAL A 428 -27.22 -30.26 -63.57
N LEU A 429 -27.97 -31.30 -63.18
CA LEU A 429 -28.11 -31.70 -61.77
C LEU A 429 -26.78 -32.18 -61.19
N THR A 430 -25.98 -32.94 -61.96
CA THR A 430 -24.64 -33.36 -61.56
C THR A 430 -23.72 -32.16 -61.33
N GLY A 431 -23.75 -31.17 -62.23
CA GLY A 431 -22.99 -29.93 -62.06
C GLY A 431 -23.43 -29.14 -60.83
N MET A 432 -24.74 -29.06 -60.57
CA MET A 432 -25.28 -28.41 -59.38
C MET A 432 -24.87 -29.12 -58.09
N LEU A 433 -24.85 -30.47 -58.08
CA LEU A 433 -24.36 -31.26 -56.95
C LEU A 433 -22.87 -31.05 -56.70
N GLY A 434 -22.06 -30.98 -57.77
CA GLY A 434 -20.64 -30.62 -57.65
C GLY A 434 -20.44 -29.25 -57.02
N ASN A 435 -21.16 -28.23 -57.49
CA ASN A 435 -21.09 -26.88 -56.92
C ASN A 435 -21.57 -26.84 -55.46
N LEU A 436 -22.59 -27.64 -55.11
CA LEU A 436 -23.08 -27.75 -53.75
C LEU A 436 -22.06 -28.42 -52.82
N SER A 437 -21.31 -29.41 -53.31
CA SER A 437 -20.17 -30.00 -52.58
C SER A 437 -19.11 -28.95 -52.28
N VAL A 438 -18.71 -28.15 -53.29
CA VAL A 438 -17.73 -27.06 -53.10
C VAL A 438 -18.23 -26.03 -52.09
N LEU A 439 -19.51 -25.67 -52.15
CA LEU A 439 -20.11 -24.76 -51.16
C LEU A 439 -20.10 -25.38 -49.76
N THR A 440 -20.42 -26.66 -49.65
CA THR A 440 -20.41 -27.41 -48.38
C THR A 440 -19.01 -27.43 -47.77
N ASP A 441 -17.99 -27.73 -48.56
CA ASP A 441 -16.59 -27.69 -48.13
C ASP A 441 -16.16 -26.29 -47.70
N GLY A 442 -16.54 -25.26 -48.47
CA GLY A 442 -16.27 -23.86 -48.13
C GLY A 442 -16.92 -23.42 -46.82
N VAL A 443 -18.18 -23.81 -46.57
CA VAL A 443 -18.89 -23.52 -45.31
C VAL A 443 -18.29 -24.32 -44.15
N ASN A 444 -17.91 -25.58 -44.35
CA ASN A 444 -17.22 -26.39 -43.35
C ASN A 444 -15.89 -25.76 -42.94
N GLN A 445 -15.10 -25.30 -43.92
CA GLN A 445 -13.83 -24.61 -43.66
C GLN A 445 -14.05 -23.28 -42.92
N LEU A 446 -15.02 -22.48 -43.36
CA LEU A 446 -15.36 -21.21 -42.70
C LEU A 446 -15.82 -21.45 -41.27
N ALA A 447 -16.68 -22.44 -41.02
CA ALA A 447 -17.14 -22.81 -39.69
C ALA A 447 -15.98 -23.19 -38.77
N ALA A 448 -15.04 -24.01 -39.24
CA ALA A 448 -13.86 -24.41 -38.48
C ALA A 448 -12.94 -23.23 -38.15
N GLN A 449 -12.69 -22.33 -39.11
CA GLN A 449 -11.91 -21.12 -38.88
C GLN A 449 -12.62 -20.15 -37.93
N TYR A 450 -13.95 -20.08 -38.01
CA TYR A 450 -14.74 -19.20 -37.15
C TYR A 450 -14.74 -19.66 -35.68
N VAL A 451 -14.62 -20.97 -35.42
CA VAL A 451 -14.40 -21.46 -34.04
C VAL A 451 -13.12 -20.87 -33.45
N GLN A 452 -12.02 -20.84 -34.22
CA GLN A 452 -10.76 -20.23 -33.75
C GLN A 452 -10.91 -18.72 -33.49
N LEU A 453 -11.69 -18.02 -34.31
CA LEU A 453 -11.98 -16.60 -34.10
C LEU A 453 -12.83 -16.39 -32.83
N ASP A 454 -13.89 -17.18 -32.64
CA ASP A 454 -14.75 -17.14 -31.44
C ASP A 454 -13.92 -17.40 -30.18
N ASP A 455 -13.07 -18.43 -30.18
CA ASP A 455 -12.15 -18.74 -29.08
C ASP A 455 -11.17 -17.59 -28.82
N GLY A 456 -10.59 -17.00 -29.88
CA GLY A 456 -9.69 -15.85 -29.77
C GLY A 456 -10.38 -14.60 -29.23
N LEU A 457 -11.65 -14.36 -29.59
CA LEU A 457 -12.45 -13.26 -29.05
C LEU A 457 -12.75 -13.48 -27.57
N ASN A 458 -13.12 -14.70 -27.16
CA ASN A 458 -13.33 -15.02 -25.75
C ASN A 458 -12.03 -14.79 -24.94
N ALA A 459 -10.89 -15.28 -25.42
CA ALA A 459 -9.59 -15.07 -24.79
C ALA A 459 -9.20 -13.59 -24.70
N TYR A 460 -9.47 -12.80 -25.75
CA TYR A 460 -9.27 -11.36 -25.73
C TYR A 460 -10.12 -10.69 -24.64
N THR A 461 -11.40 -11.05 -24.54
CA THR A 461 -12.31 -10.46 -23.54
C THR A 461 -11.95 -10.87 -22.11
N ASP A 462 -11.46 -12.09 -21.91
CA ASP A 462 -10.90 -12.53 -20.62
C ASP A 462 -9.65 -11.70 -20.26
N GLY A 463 -8.78 -11.43 -21.23
CA GLY A 463 -7.63 -10.54 -21.06
C GLY A 463 -8.03 -9.11 -20.68
N VAL A 464 -9.10 -8.57 -21.28
CA VAL A 464 -9.65 -7.26 -20.89
C VAL A 464 -10.19 -7.28 -19.45
N ALA A 465 -10.86 -8.35 -19.03
CA ALA A 465 -11.32 -8.51 -17.65
C ALA A 465 -10.15 -8.61 -16.66
N GLN A 466 -9.07 -9.29 -17.02
CA GLN A 466 -7.83 -9.33 -16.23
C GLN A 466 -7.17 -7.96 -16.13
N LEU A 467 -7.10 -7.22 -17.24
CA LEU A 467 -6.56 -5.86 -17.25
C LEU A 467 -7.39 -4.93 -16.35
N LYS A 468 -8.72 -5.06 -16.38
CA LYS A 468 -9.62 -4.33 -15.48
C LYS A 468 -9.30 -4.61 -14.01
N ALA A 469 -9.10 -5.88 -13.65
CA ALA A 469 -8.74 -6.26 -12.29
C ALA A 469 -7.38 -5.67 -11.87
N GLY A 470 -6.38 -5.71 -12.76
CA GLY A 470 -5.06 -5.12 -12.50
C GLY A 470 -5.10 -3.61 -12.33
N VAL A 471 -5.89 -2.90 -13.15
CA VAL A 471 -6.05 -1.45 -13.00
C VAL A 471 -6.84 -1.08 -11.74
N ALA A 472 -7.80 -1.90 -11.31
CA ALA A 472 -8.47 -1.68 -10.02
C ALA A 472 -7.48 -1.79 -8.84
N GLN A 473 -6.54 -2.74 -8.88
CA GLN A 473 -5.47 -2.84 -7.88
C GLN A 473 -4.53 -1.62 -7.93
N LEU A 474 -4.20 -1.13 -9.14
CA LEU A 474 -3.40 0.07 -9.30
C LEU A 474 -4.11 1.31 -8.75
N ALA A 475 -5.42 1.42 -8.95
CA ALA A 475 -6.25 2.50 -8.40
C ALA A 475 -6.26 2.47 -6.87
N GLU A 476 -6.40 1.28 -6.27
CA GLU A 476 -6.31 1.12 -4.81
C GLU A 476 -4.94 1.53 -4.27
N GLY A 477 -3.85 1.11 -4.93
CA GLY A 477 -2.49 1.53 -4.58
C GLY A 477 -2.26 3.04 -4.71
N ALA A 478 -2.85 3.67 -5.74
CA ALA A 478 -2.78 5.12 -5.91
C ALA A 478 -3.54 5.87 -4.81
N LEU A 479 -4.71 5.36 -4.39
CA LEU A 479 -5.46 5.92 -3.27
C LEU A 479 -4.68 5.82 -1.94
N GLN A 480 -3.98 4.69 -1.71
CA GLN A 480 -3.10 4.55 -0.56
C GLN A 480 -1.93 5.53 -0.61
N LEU A 481 -1.32 5.72 -1.78
CA LEU A 481 -0.26 6.70 -1.97
C LEU A 481 -0.76 8.12 -1.69
N THR A 482 -1.91 8.53 -2.24
CA THR A 482 -2.52 9.84 -1.96
C THR A 482 -2.82 10.03 -0.48
N GLY A 483 -3.26 8.98 0.22
CA GLY A 483 -3.48 9.02 1.67
C GLY A 483 -2.17 9.28 2.42
N GLY A 484 -1.13 8.52 2.11
CA GLY A 484 0.17 8.66 2.76
C GLY A 484 0.87 9.99 2.47
N THR A 485 0.78 10.51 1.24
CA THR A 485 1.33 11.83 0.90
C THR A 485 0.55 12.96 1.57
N GLY A 486 -0.77 12.81 1.71
CA GLY A 486 -1.62 13.74 2.44
C GLY A 486 -1.31 13.79 3.93
N GLU A 487 -1.05 12.64 4.56
CA GLU A 487 -0.58 12.55 5.95
C GLU A 487 0.79 13.17 6.14
N LEU A 488 1.74 12.89 5.23
CA LEU A 488 3.07 13.51 5.25
C LEU A 488 2.98 15.03 5.14
N ARG A 489 2.22 15.54 4.17
CA ARG A 489 2.01 16.99 3.99
C ARG A 489 1.42 17.62 5.25
N SER A 490 0.41 16.99 5.83
CA SER A 490 -0.23 17.47 7.07
C SER A 490 0.77 17.50 8.23
N SER A 491 1.57 16.44 8.39
CA SER A 491 2.59 16.34 9.44
C SER A 491 3.67 17.41 9.28
N VAL A 492 4.17 17.61 8.05
CA VAL A 492 5.19 18.64 7.75
C VAL A 492 4.63 20.05 7.97
N SER A 493 3.39 20.30 7.55
CA SER A 493 2.74 21.61 7.76
C SER A 493 2.49 21.95 9.24
N GLY A 494 2.45 20.95 10.11
CA GLY A 494 2.26 21.11 11.55
C GLY A 494 3.56 21.36 12.33
N ILE A 495 4.73 21.30 11.68
CA ILE A 495 6.02 21.59 12.32
C ILE A 495 6.19 23.11 12.40
N ASP A 496 5.86 23.70 13.55
CA ASP A 496 6.23 25.09 13.87
C ASP A 496 7.58 25.12 14.59
N MET A 497 8.65 25.09 13.79
CA MET A 497 10.03 25.09 14.31
C MET A 497 10.45 26.45 14.86
N GLY A 498 9.83 27.55 14.39
CA GLY A 498 10.15 28.90 14.85
C GLY A 498 9.87 29.06 16.34
N ALA A 499 8.64 28.75 16.76
CA ALA A 499 8.25 28.88 18.16
C ALA A 499 9.02 27.92 19.11
N GLN A 500 9.31 26.70 18.66
CA GLN A 500 10.03 25.71 19.47
C GLN A 500 11.52 26.04 19.61
N LEU A 501 12.17 26.49 18.52
CA LEU A 501 13.58 26.86 18.53
C LEU A 501 13.80 28.15 19.32
N ASP A 502 12.91 29.14 19.17
CA ASP A 502 12.95 30.38 19.93
C ASP A 502 12.76 30.12 21.43
N GLY A 503 11.87 29.21 21.81
CA GLY A 503 11.68 28.79 23.20
C GLY A 503 12.93 28.15 23.81
N LEU A 504 13.57 27.24 23.07
CA LEU A 504 14.80 26.56 23.50
C LEU A 504 15.96 27.55 23.62
N LEU A 505 16.11 28.46 22.66
CA LEU A 505 17.18 29.46 22.67
C LEU A 505 17.00 30.47 23.81
N ASN A 506 15.77 30.89 24.09
CA ASN A 506 15.46 31.75 25.24
C ASN A 506 15.76 31.06 26.58
N SER A 507 15.50 29.75 26.70
CA SER A 507 15.81 29.01 27.93
C SER A 507 17.32 28.89 28.21
N LEU A 508 18.14 28.81 27.15
CA LEU A 508 19.60 28.61 27.27
C LEU A 508 20.40 29.92 27.39
N SER A 509 19.80 31.06 27.04
CA SER A 509 20.44 32.37 27.03
C SER A 509 20.28 33.17 28.34
N GLY A 510 19.56 32.63 29.34
CA GLY A 510 19.59 33.14 30.72
C GLY A 510 19.20 34.62 30.88
N GLY A 511 18.24 35.13 30.10
CA GLY A 511 17.91 36.56 30.04
C GLY A 511 17.15 37.16 31.24
N GLY A 512 16.72 36.38 32.24
CA GLY A 512 15.92 36.86 33.39
C GLY A 512 16.73 37.51 34.52
N GLU A 513 16.08 38.28 35.40
CA GLU A 513 16.67 38.78 36.64
C GLU A 513 16.95 37.63 37.64
N VAL A 514 18.03 37.75 38.42
CA VAL A 514 18.41 36.75 39.43
C VAL A 514 17.52 36.92 40.66
N GLN A 515 16.81 35.87 41.05
CA GLN A 515 16.00 35.85 42.28
C GLN A 515 16.84 35.33 43.45
N SER A 516 16.70 35.94 44.64
CA SER A 516 17.32 35.41 45.85
C SER A 516 16.62 34.12 46.29
N PHE A 517 17.39 33.13 46.76
CA PHE A 517 16.83 31.89 47.29
C PHE A 517 16.28 32.06 48.70
N THR A 518 16.94 32.88 49.51
CA THR A 518 16.60 33.10 50.93
C THR A 518 15.35 33.94 51.14
N SER A 519 15.06 34.92 50.27
CA SER A 519 13.80 35.66 50.29
C SER A 519 13.56 36.44 49.01
N ALA A 520 12.31 36.44 48.52
CA ALA A 520 11.88 37.27 47.39
C ALA A 520 11.92 38.78 47.70
N GLU A 521 12.05 39.18 48.97
CA GLU A 521 12.21 40.58 49.39
C GLU A 521 13.59 41.15 49.05
N ASN A 522 14.58 40.28 48.79
CA ASN A 522 15.90 40.70 48.34
C ASN A 522 15.85 40.94 46.82
N THR A 523 15.67 42.20 46.41
CA THR A 523 15.49 42.56 44.99
C THR A 523 16.79 42.87 44.24
N GLU A 524 17.89 43.12 44.94
CA GLU A 524 19.19 43.47 44.34
C GLU A 524 20.18 42.31 44.47
N VAL A 525 19.97 41.25 43.70
CA VAL A 525 20.79 40.02 43.75
C VAL A 525 21.66 39.94 42.51
N GLY A 526 22.97 39.91 42.70
CA GLY A 526 23.95 39.80 41.62
C GLY A 526 24.15 38.35 41.17
N ALA A 527 24.15 37.40 42.12
CA ALA A 527 24.32 35.98 41.84
C ALA A 527 23.74 35.12 42.97
N VAL A 528 23.09 34.02 42.58
CA VAL A 528 22.83 32.89 43.48
C VAL A 528 23.64 31.69 42.96
N GLN A 529 24.20 30.90 43.84
CA GLN A 529 24.83 29.62 43.53
C GLN A 529 24.38 28.57 44.54
N PHE A 530 24.33 27.31 44.11
CA PHE A 530 24.07 26.19 45.01
C PHE A 530 25.31 25.31 45.08
N ALA A 531 25.74 24.96 46.27
CA ALA A 531 26.87 24.08 46.53
C ALA A 531 26.42 22.96 47.46
N LEU A 532 25.99 21.84 46.88
CA LEU A 532 25.56 20.67 47.62
C LEU A 532 26.69 19.66 47.69
N GLN A 533 26.82 18.98 48.83
CA GLN A 533 27.85 17.98 49.03
C GLN A 533 27.30 16.79 49.81
N THR A 534 27.54 15.57 49.32
CA THR A 534 27.19 14.34 50.05
C THR A 534 28.21 14.04 51.15
N THR A 535 27.89 13.17 52.09
CA THR A 535 28.91 12.57 52.95
C THR A 535 29.82 11.64 52.15
N ALA A 536 31.10 11.55 52.54
CA ALA A 536 32.03 10.57 51.99
C ALA A 536 31.65 9.15 52.43
N ILE A 537 32.02 8.15 51.63
CA ILE A 537 31.90 6.73 51.96
C ILE A 537 33.28 6.23 52.31
N THR A 538 33.49 5.85 53.56
CA THR A 538 34.76 5.30 54.06
C THR A 538 34.54 3.96 54.74
N ALA A 539 35.58 3.14 54.85
CA ALA A 539 35.50 1.91 55.63
C ALA A 539 35.08 2.21 57.09
N PRO A 540 34.22 1.38 57.70
CA PRO A 540 33.85 1.55 59.09
C PRO A 540 35.10 1.52 59.97
N ALA A 541 35.27 2.53 60.84
CA ALA A 541 36.39 2.56 61.77
C ALA A 541 36.41 1.26 62.60
N PRO A 542 37.58 0.62 62.81
CA PRO A 542 37.65 -0.53 63.69
C PRO A 542 37.11 -0.14 65.06
N ALA A 543 36.18 -0.94 65.59
CA ALA A 543 35.51 -0.66 66.86
C ALA A 543 36.52 -0.21 67.92
N ALA A 544 36.30 1.01 68.46
CA ALA A 544 37.12 1.54 69.53
C ALA A 544 37.21 0.49 70.65
N GLN A 545 38.43 0.10 71.03
CA GLN A 545 38.63 -0.70 72.23
C GLN A 545 37.98 0.03 73.41
N PRO A 546 37.24 -0.67 74.30
CA PRO A 546 36.59 -0.01 75.42
C PRO A 546 37.65 0.70 76.27
N GLU A 547 37.49 2.01 76.45
CA GLU A 547 38.26 2.77 77.45
C GLU A 547 38.16 2.03 78.80
N PRO A 548 39.27 1.78 79.51
CA PRO A 548 39.19 1.24 80.85
C PRO A 548 38.43 2.23 81.71
N ALA A 549 37.38 1.75 82.38
CA ALA A 549 36.51 2.55 83.23
C ALA A 549 37.34 3.47 84.14
N ALA A 550 37.09 4.78 84.07
CA ALA A 550 37.74 5.75 84.94
C ALA A 550 37.55 5.32 86.40
N VAL A 551 38.65 4.97 87.08
CA VAL A 551 38.63 4.63 88.50
C VAL A 551 38.13 5.86 89.25
N THR A 552 36.92 5.76 89.82
CA THR A 552 36.35 6.80 90.66
C THR A 552 37.14 6.86 91.96
N LEU A 553 38.11 7.78 92.02
CA LEU A 553 38.88 8.04 93.24
C LEU A 553 37.93 8.53 94.33
N THR A 554 37.98 7.90 95.50
CA THR A 554 37.26 8.36 96.70
C THR A 554 37.73 9.76 97.10
N PHE A 555 36.93 10.50 97.88
CA PHE A 555 37.27 11.85 98.34
C PHE A 555 38.69 11.94 98.93
N TRP A 556 39.10 10.94 99.72
CA TRP A 556 40.44 10.87 100.32
C TRP A 556 41.55 10.61 99.29
N GLN A 557 41.30 9.82 98.25
CA GLN A 557 42.28 9.60 97.17
C GLN A 557 42.43 10.83 96.28
N LYS A 558 41.34 11.58 96.05
CA LYS A 558 41.41 12.90 95.38
C LYS A 558 42.20 13.91 96.23
N LEU A 559 41.99 13.92 97.55
CA LEU A 559 42.72 14.79 98.48
C LEU A 559 44.22 14.46 98.51
N LEU A 560 44.59 13.18 98.59
CA LEU A 560 45.99 12.75 98.56
C LEU A 560 46.68 13.01 97.22
N LYS A 561 45.94 12.93 96.10
CA LYS A 561 46.46 13.29 94.77
C LYS A 561 46.74 14.78 94.64
N LEU A 562 45.91 15.63 95.26
CA LEU A 562 46.11 17.09 95.28
C LEU A 562 47.42 17.50 95.99
N PHE A 563 47.84 16.74 97.01
CA PHE A 563 49.11 16.95 97.73
C PHE A 563 50.28 16.12 97.18
N GLY A 564 50.13 15.46 96.02
CA GLY A 564 51.19 14.67 95.38
C GLY A 564 51.59 13.38 96.13
N LEU A 565 50.80 12.97 97.12
CA LEU A 565 51.06 11.79 97.97
C LEU A 565 50.34 10.52 97.48
N TYR A 566 49.48 10.64 96.46
CA TYR A 566 48.82 9.51 95.83
C TYR A 566 49.62 9.03 94.60
N LYS A 567 50.29 7.88 94.72
CA LYS A 567 50.82 7.12 93.58
C LYS A 567 49.78 6.05 93.21
N GLY A 568 48.88 6.41 92.32
CA GLY A 568 47.94 5.48 91.68
C GLY A 568 48.60 4.78 90.52
#